data_AF-A0A7C4UD75-F1
#
_entry.id   AF-A0A7C4UD75-F1
#
_cell.length_a   1.000
_cell.length_b   1.000
_cell.length_c   1.000
_cell.angle_alpha   90.00
_cell.angle_beta   90.00
_cell.angle_gamma   90.00
#
_symmetry.space_group_name_H-M   'P 1'
#
loop_
_entity.id
_entity.type
_entity.pdbx_description
1 polymer ?
#
loop_
_entity_poly.entity_id
_entity_poly.type
_entity_poly.pdbx_seq_one_letter_code
_entity_poly.pdbx_strand_id
1 'polypeptide(L)' 'MNAAMREMTFNREPTQQIRKKARQTGMRTLLEDGIGKVLKGITTMEEVLSICHHEATHDHAL' A
#
# COMPACT_ATOMS: atom_id res chain seq x y z
N MET A 1 2.52 9.38 8.09
CA MET A 1 1.31 10.17 7.76
C MET A 1 1.74 11.60 7.49
N ASN A 2 1.46 12.15 6.31
CA ASN A 2 1.79 13.54 5.98
C ASN A 2 0.57 14.47 6.15
N ALA A 3 0.79 15.79 6.07
CA ALA A 3 -0.28 16.78 6.25
C ALA A 3 -1.41 16.62 5.22
N ALA A 4 -1.07 16.39 3.95
CA ALA A 4 -2.05 16.25 2.87
C ALA A 4 -3.03 15.08 3.09
N MET A 5 -2.55 13.90 3.48
CA MET A 5 -3.45 12.76 3.74
C MET A 5 -4.33 12.95 4.98
N ARG A 6 -3.85 13.73 5.96
CA ARG A 6 -4.65 14.07 7.13
C ARG A 6 -5.86 14.91 6.73
N GLU A 7 -5.66 15.90 5.87
CA GLU A 7 -6.74 16.72 5.30
C GLU A 7 -7.72 15.86 4.49
N MET A 8 -7.21 14.97 3.63
CA MET A 8 -8.07 14.05 2.87
C MET A 8 -8.93 13.15 3.77
N THR A 9 -8.39 12.74 4.93
CA THR A 9 -9.12 11.94 5.91
C THR A 9 -10.23 12.77 6.57
N PHE A 10 -9.96 14.03 6.93
CA PHE A 10 -10.99 14.93 7.46
C PHE A 10 -12.11 15.18 6.45
N ASN A 11 -11.75 15.29 5.16
CA ASN A 11 -12.71 15.49 4.08
C ASN A 11 -13.46 14.21 3.66
N ARG A 12 -13.18 13.06 4.31
CA ARG A 12 -13.77 11.75 3.98
C ARG A 12 -13.60 11.38 2.50
N GLU A 13 -12.45 11.71 1.94
CA GLU A 13 -12.06 11.32 0.60
C GLU A 13 -12.15 9.80 0.41
N PRO A 14 -12.50 9.32 -0.80
CA PRO A 14 -12.54 7.89 -1.06
C PRO A 14 -11.21 7.21 -0.71
N THR A 15 -11.28 6.03 -0.10
CA THR A 15 -10.11 5.28 0.36
C THR A 15 -9.08 5.05 -0.74
N GLN A 16 -9.52 4.85 -1.99
CA GLN A 16 -8.63 4.71 -3.15
C GLN A 16 -7.80 5.98 -3.41
N GLN A 17 -8.37 7.18 -3.23
CA GLN A 17 -7.63 8.43 -3.40
C GLN A 17 -6.57 8.60 -2.31
N ILE A 18 -6.94 8.34 -1.05
CA ILE A 18 -6.01 8.38 0.08
C ILE A 18 -4.86 7.39 -0.13
N ARG A 19 -5.18 6.16 -0.59
CA ARG A 19 -4.18 5.12 -0.89
C ARG A 19 -3.24 5.52 -2.03
N LYS A 20 -3.76 6.12 -3.11
CA LYS A 20 -2.94 6.65 -4.21
C LYS A 20 -1.98 7.72 -3.70
N LYS A 21 -2.46 8.64 -2.85
CA LYS A 21 -1.60 9.67 -2.25
C LYS A 21 -0.55 9.07 -1.31
N ALA A 22 -0.90 8.06 -0.52
CA ALA A 22 0.02 7.34 0.35
C ALA A 22 1.19 6.74 -0.45
N ARG A 23 0.88 6.05 -1.55
CA ARG A 23 1.87 5.46 -2.46
C ARG A 23 2.80 6.51 -3.07
N GLN A 24 2.25 7.60 -3.58
CA GLN A 24 3.02 8.72 -4.13
C GLN A 24 3.96 9.38 -3.13
N THR A 25 3.67 9.26 -1.83
CA THR A 25 4.46 9.88 -0.76
C THR A 25 5.46 8.90 -0.13
N GLY A 26 5.68 7.74 -0.77
CA GLY A 26 6.69 6.76 -0.38
C GLY A 26 6.21 5.69 0.59
N MET A 27 4.90 5.63 0.89
CA MET A 27 4.35 4.52 1.67
C MET A 27 4.26 3.26 0.82
N ARG A 28 4.61 2.13 1.43
CA ARG A 28 4.58 0.80 0.82
C ARG A 28 3.31 0.06 1.21
N THR A 29 2.86 -0.84 0.33
CA THR A 29 1.79 -1.78 0.68
C THR A 29 2.32 -2.87 1.61
N LEU A 30 1.40 -3.58 2.26
CA LEU A 30 1.75 -4.73 3.09
C LEU A 30 2.49 -5.81 2.26
N LEU A 31 2.08 -6.02 1.01
CA LEU A 31 2.73 -6.97 0.10
C LEU A 31 4.18 -6.55 -0.21
N GLU A 32 4.41 -5.27 -0.52
CA GLU A 32 5.76 -4.76 -0.80
C GLU A 32 6.70 -4.88 0.42
N ASP A 33 6.18 -4.59 1.60
CA ASP A 33 6.92 -4.78 2.85
C ASP A 33 7.19 -6.26 3.12
N GLY A 34 6.20 -7.13 2.88
CA GLY A 34 6.32 -8.59 2.98
C GLY A 34 7.42 -9.14 2.07
N ILE A 35 7.45 -8.74 0.79
CA ILE A 35 8.51 -9.12 -0.15
C ILE A 35 9.88 -8.68 0.40
N GLY A 36 9.98 -7.47 0.92
CA GLY A 36 11.21 -6.97 1.55
C GLY A 36 11.66 -7.81 2.76
N LYS A 37 10.73 -8.37 3.53
CA LYS A 37 11.01 -9.28 4.65
C LYS A 37 11.42 -10.67 4.19
N VAL A 38 10.83 -11.19 3.10
CA VAL A 38 11.26 -12.46 2.49
C VAL A 38 12.71 -12.37 2.03
N LEU A 39 13.08 -11.29 1.33
CA LEU A 39 14.45 -11.08 0.87
C LEU A 39 15.47 -10.96 2.02
N LYS A 40 15.02 -10.58 3.21
CA LYS A 40 15.84 -10.52 4.43
C LYS A 40 15.85 -11.84 5.22
N GLY A 41 15.11 -12.86 4.78
CA GLY A 41 14.98 -14.13 5.49
C GLY A 41 14.16 -14.06 6.78
N ILE A 42 13.27 -13.08 6.93
CA ILE A 42 12.47 -12.87 8.15
C ILE A 42 11.14 -13.64 8.10
N THR A 43 10.58 -13.86 6.91
CA THR A 43 9.30 -14.55 6.67
C THR A 43 9.38 -15.34 5.36
N THR A 44 8.45 -16.25 5.12
CA THR A 44 8.41 -17.03 3.88
C THR A 44 7.53 -16.39 2.82
N MET A 45 7.78 -16.73 1.55
CA MET A 45 6.92 -16.27 0.46
C MET A 45 5.48 -16.78 0.61
N GLU A 46 5.31 -18.00 1.12
CA GLU A 46 3.99 -18.61 1.34
C GLU A 46 3.17 -17.87 2.38
N GLU A 47 3.78 -17.47 3.50
CA GLU A 47 3.12 -16.64 4.53
C GLU A 47 2.68 -15.30 3.95
N VAL A 48 3.57 -14.63 3.22
CA VAL A 48 3.27 -13.34 2.61
C VAL A 48 2.13 -13.44 1.62
N LEU A 49 2.13 -14.44 0.73
CA LEU A 49 1.07 -14.62 -0.27
C LEU A 49 -0.26 -15.08 0.35
N SER A 50 -0.24 -15.81 1.47
CA SER A 50 -1.46 -16.22 2.17
C SER A 50 -2.13 -15.07 2.91
N ILE A 51 -1.38 -14.04 3.34
CA ILE A 51 -1.89 -12.94 4.18
C ILE A 51 -2.08 -11.65 3.38
N CYS A 52 -1.21 -11.38 2.42
CA CYS A 52 -1.21 -10.12 1.70
C CYS A 52 -2.14 -10.18 0.48
N HIS A 53 -3.13 -9.30 0.44
CA HIS A 53 -3.94 -9.13 -0.76
C HIS A 53 -3.15 -8.36 -1.83
N HIS A 54 -3.06 -8.95 -3.03
CA HIS A 54 -2.63 -8.22 -4.21
C HIS A 54 -3.82 -7.39 -4.72
N GLU A 55 -3.75 -6.08 -4.54
CA GLU A 55 -4.66 -5.18 -5.25
C GLU A 55 -4.02 -4.86 -6.60
N ALA A 56 -4.61 -5.41 -7.68
CA ALA A 56 -4.33 -4.96 -9.04
C ALA A 56 -4.77 -3.49 -9.12
N THR A 57 -3.81 -2.58 -9.07
CA THR A 57 -4.04 -1.16 -9.33
C THR A 57 -4.64 -1.05 -10.73
N HIS A 58 -5.94 -0.76 -10.81
CA HIS A 58 -6.54 -0.23 -12.02
C HIS A 58 -6.00 1.19 -12.20
N ASP A 59 -4.76 1.29 -12.66
CA ASP A 59 -4.27 2.51 -13.27
C ASP A 59 -5.07 2.66 -14.56
N HIS A 60 -6.19 3.39 -14.47
CA HIS A 60 -6.78 4.04 -15.63
C HIS A 60 -5.79 5.12 -16.08
N ALA A 61 -4.79 4.68 -16.83
CA ALA A 61 -3.97 5.48 -17.70
C ALA A 61 -4.32 5.12 -19.14
N LEU A 62 -5.53 5.52 -19.56
CA LEU A 62 -5.92 5.83 -20.93
C LEU A 62 -6.95 6.97 -20.85
#